data_AF-A0A644ZDG7-F1
#
_entry.id   AF-A0A644ZDG7-F1
#
_cell.length_a   1.000
_cell.length_b   1.000
_cell.length_c   1.000
_cell.angle_alpha   90.00
_cell.angle_beta   90.00
_cell.angle_gamma   90.00
#
_symmetry.space_group_name_H-M   'P 1'
#
loop_
_entity.id
_entity.type
_entity.pdbx_description
1 polymer ?
#
loop_
_entity_poly.entity_id
_entity_poly.type
_entity_poly.pdbx_seq_one_letter_code
_entity_poly.pdbx_strand_id
1 'polypeptide(L)'
;MYVELLAERLDLAPSTVSFHLKKLEEVELVYSVKEQYYVTYYLNKDMLSLNLGEIISEAQWETDIQSEREEQYKESVIKTFFSYGKLKSIPVQQKKRKIVLEKIAEIFEPDKEYSEREVNIIIADFHDDFCTIRRAMIEFKILERENNVYKVVK
;
A
#
# COMPACT_ATOMS: atom_id res chain seq x y z
N MET A 1 -7.81 -6.44 29.68
CA MET A 1 -7.90 -7.72 28.96
C MET A 1 -6.50 -8.25 28.69
N TYR A 2 -6.27 -9.55 28.85
CA TYR A 2 -4.99 -10.18 28.53
C TYR A 2 -4.92 -10.59 27.04
N VAL A 3 -3.71 -10.82 26.53
CA VAL A 3 -3.41 -10.98 25.10
C VAL A 3 -4.17 -12.16 24.49
N GLU A 4 -4.16 -13.31 25.15
CA GLU A 4 -4.76 -14.54 24.64
C GLU A 4 -6.28 -14.41 24.48
N LEU A 5 -6.95 -13.72 25.42
CA LEU A 5 -8.39 -13.43 25.32
C LEU A 5 -8.72 -12.48 24.15
N LEU A 6 -7.87 -11.49 23.91
CA LEU A 6 -8.04 -10.57 22.79
C LEU A 6 -7.79 -11.27 21.45
N ALA A 7 -6.79 -12.13 21.39
CA ALA A 7 -6.47 -12.95 20.22
C ALA A 7 -7.63 -13.86 19.83
N GLU A 8 -8.23 -14.55 20.81
CA GLU A 8 -9.41 -15.41 20.59
C GLU A 8 -10.61 -14.61 20.06
N ARG A 9 -10.90 -13.44 20.67
CA ARG A 9 -12.05 -12.62 20.27
C ARG A 9 -11.92 -11.98 18.90
N LEU A 10 -10.69 -11.68 18.48
CA LEU A 10 -10.41 -11.03 17.21
C LEU A 10 -10.11 -12.03 16.09
N ASP A 11 -10.08 -13.33 16.39
CA ASP A 11 -9.63 -14.39 15.47
C ASP A 11 -8.23 -14.09 14.89
N LEU A 12 -7.31 -13.69 15.76
CA LEU A 12 -5.94 -13.29 15.42
C LEU A 12 -4.90 -14.09 16.22
N ALA A 13 -3.69 -14.18 15.69
CA ALA A 13 -2.57 -14.77 16.43
C ALA A 13 -2.19 -13.89 17.65
N PRO A 14 -1.86 -14.49 18.81
CA PRO A 14 -1.42 -13.74 20.00
C PRO A 14 -0.22 -12.82 19.73
N SER A 15 0.70 -13.24 18.85
CA SER A 15 1.85 -12.42 18.43
C SER A 15 1.43 -11.12 17.72
N THR A 16 0.40 -11.18 16.87
CA THR A 16 -0.18 -10.00 16.20
C THR A 16 -0.81 -9.07 17.23
N VAL A 17 -1.58 -9.61 18.16
CA VAL A 17 -2.24 -8.83 19.22
C VAL A 17 -1.20 -8.17 20.14
N SER A 18 -0.18 -8.91 20.59
CA SER A 18 0.92 -8.33 21.37
C SER A 18 1.65 -7.22 20.61
N PHE A 19 1.91 -7.41 19.31
CA PHE A 19 2.57 -6.39 18.49
C PHE A 19 1.76 -5.08 18.43
N HIS A 20 0.44 -5.18 18.23
CA HIS A 20 -0.43 -4.00 18.16
C HIS A 20 -0.68 -3.36 19.53
N LEU A 21 -0.85 -4.15 20.59
CA LEU A 21 -1.00 -3.62 21.96
C LEU A 21 0.23 -2.83 22.40
N LYS A 22 1.42 -3.29 22.03
CA LYS A 22 2.66 -2.55 22.30
C LYS A 22 2.70 -1.20 21.58
N LYS A 23 2.28 -1.14 20.32
CA LYS A 23 2.15 0.13 19.58
C LYS A 23 1.15 1.08 20.22
N LEU A 24 0.01 0.55 20.70
CA LEU A 24 -0.99 1.36 21.39
C LEU A 24 -0.50 1.85 22.75
N GLU A 25 0.34 1.07 23.43
CA GLU A 25 1.00 1.46 24.68
C GLU A 25 2.07 2.54 24.46
N GLU A 26 2.82 2.47 23.35
CA GLU A 26 3.81 3.49 22.94
C GLU A 26 3.18 4.88 22.73
N VAL A 27 1.90 4.94 22.36
CA VAL A 27 1.13 6.19 22.21
C VAL A 27 0.17 6.45 23.38
N GLU A 28 0.36 5.75 24.50
CA GLU A 28 -0.39 5.93 25.75
C GLU A 28 -1.92 5.71 25.65
N LEU A 29 -2.42 5.14 24.55
CA LEU A 29 -3.84 4.80 24.38
C LEU A 29 -4.27 3.62 25.26
N VAL A 30 -3.33 2.73 25.57
CA VAL A 30 -3.51 1.64 26.54
C VAL A 30 -2.34 1.60 27.50
N TYR A 31 -2.54 1.01 28.67
CA TYR A 31 -1.47 0.71 29.60
C TYR A 31 -1.58 -0.75 30.05
N SER A 32 -0.44 -1.36 30.38
CA SER A 32 -0.41 -2.73 30.87
C SER A 32 -0.13 -2.80 32.38
N VAL A 33 -0.78 -3.76 33.05
CA VAL A 33 -0.50 -4.10 34.45
C VAL A 33 -0.23 -5.59 34.53
N LYS A 34 0.86 -5.96 35.21
CA LYS A 34 1.16 -7.36 35.47
C LYS A 34 0.33 -7.86 36.66
N GLU A 35 -0.63 -8.72 36.38
CA GLU A 35 -1.50 -9.35 37.37
C GLU A 35 -1.15 -10.84 37.46
N GLN A 36 -0.38 -11.20 38.49
CA GLN A 36 0.08 -12.57 38.76
C GLN A 36 0.72 -13.25 37.53
N TYR A 37 -0.09 -13.98 36.75
CA TYR A 37 0.31 -14.78 35.60
C TYR A 37 0.12 -14.09 34.25
N TYR A 38 -0.66 -13.01 34.19
CA TYR A 38 -1.03 -12.33 32.94
C TYR A 38 -0.59 -10.87 32.93
N VAL A 39 -0.37 -10.37 31.72
CA VAL A 39 -0.29 -8.94 31.45
C VAL A 39 -1.67 -8.49 30.99
N THR A 40 -2.35 -7.72 31.82
CA THR A 40 -3.68 -7.19 31.53
C THR A 40 -3.55 -5.78 30.99
N TYR A 41 -4.06 -5.56 29.77
CA TYR A 41 -4.13 -4.24 29.14
C TYR A 41 -5.43 -3.51 29.50
N TYR A 42 -5.30 -2.23 29.75
CA TYR A 42 -6.37 -1.32 30.12
C TYR A 42 -6.38 -0.13 29.16
N LEU A 43 -7.58 0.41 28.92
CA LEU A 43 -7.75 1.58 28.08
C LEU A 43 -7.45 2.85 28.87
N ASN A 44 -6.66 3.75 28.31
CA ASN A 44 -6.46 5.06 28.88
C ASN A 44 -7.65 5.97 28.50
N LYS A 45 -8.65 6.04 29.37
CA LYS A 45 -9.90 6.76 29.10
C LYS A 45 -9.70 8.27 28.97
N ASP A 46 -8.66 8.81 29.60
CA ASP A 46 -8.36 10.24 29.53
C ASP A 46 -7.86 10.62 28.12
N MET A 47 -7.09 9.74 27.46
CA MET A 47 -6.69 9.93 26.06
C MET A 47 -7.86 9.81 25.07
N LEU A 48 -8.88 9.02 25.39
CA LEU A 48 -10.10 8.90 24.57
C LEU A 48 -11.11 10.02 24.80
N SER A 49 -10.87 10.88 25.79
CA SER A 49 -11.71 12.05 26.05
C SER A 49 -11.35 13.24 25.14
N LEU A 50 -10.24 13.16 24.40
CA LEU A 50 -9.89 14.08 23.34
C LEU A 50 -10.99 14.09 22.27
N ASN A 51 -11.35 15.27 21.77
CA ASN A 51 -12.29 15.35 20.66
C ASN A 51 -11.60 14.75 19.42
N LEU A 52 -12.31 13.92 18.65
CA LEU A 52 -11.83 13.35 17.40
C LEU A 52 -11.25 14.44 16.46
N GLY A 53 -11.79 15.66 16.53
CA GLY A 53 -11.26 16.82 15.80
C GLY A 53 -9.87 17.30 16.25
N GLU A 54 -9.52 17.15 17.52
CA GLU A 54 -8.20 17.54 18.07
C GLU A 54 -7.13 16.51 17.65
N ILE A 55 -7.45 15.21 17.75
CA ILE A 55 -6.59 14.11 17.29
C ILE A 55 -6.29 14.22 15.79
N ILE A 56 -7.31 14.53 14.97
CA ILE A 56 -7.14 14.64 13.51
C ILE A 56 -6.29 15.87 13.14
N SER A 57 -6.30 16.94 13.93
CA SER A 57 -5.51 18.14 13.66
C SER A 57 -4.00 17.94 13.88
N GLU A 58 -3.59 17.16 14.88
CA GLU A 58 -2.18 16.79 15.09
C GLU A 58 -1.71 15.67 14.14
N ALA A 59 -2.63 14.83 13.64
CA ALA A 59 -2.35 13.76 12.68
C ALA A 59 -1.96 14.24 11.27
N GLN A 60 -2.06 15.55 10.98
CA GLN A 60 -1.59 16.12 9.71
C GLN A 60 -0.07 15.97 9.55
N TRP A 61 0.72 16.05 10.64
CA TRP A 61 2.17 15.85 10.58
C TRP A 61 2.59 14.39 10.38
N GLU A 62 1.84 13.42 10.91
CA GLU A 62 2.11 11.99 10.69
C GLU A 62 1.72 11.54 9.28
N THR A 63 0.67 12.14 8.71
CA THR A 63 0.25 11.89 7.32
C THR A 63 1.36 12.30 6.35
N ASP A 64 2.01 13.44 6.60
CA ASP A 64 3.13 13.91 5.79
C ASP A 64 4.34 12.97 5.87
N ILE A 65 4.74 12.53 7.08
CA ILE A 65 5.86 11.60 7.27
C ILE A 65 5.58 10.22 6.63
N GLN A 66 4.35 9.73 6.74
CA GLN A 66 3.96 8.45 6.13
C GLN A 66 3.93 8.55 4.60
N SER A 67 3.42 9.65 4.05
CA SER A 67 3.42 9.89 2.60
C SER A 67 4.84 9.95 2.02
N GLU A 68 5.77 10.58 2.74
CA GLU A 68 7.16 10.70 2.32
C GLU A 68 7.87 9.33 2.29
N ARG A 69 7.62 8.47 3.29
CA ARG A 69 8.14 7.09 3.32
C ARG A 69 7.59 6.24 2.16
N GLU A 70 6.32 6.42 1.82
CA GLU A 70 5.72 5.71 0.69
C GLU A 70 6.31 6.16 -0.65
N GLU A 71 6.56 7.46 -0.82
CA GLU A 71 7.19 7.99 -2.03
C GLU A 71 8.65 7.52 -2.15
N GLN A 72 9.42 7.57 -1.07
CA GLN A 72 10.77 7.01 -1.02
C GLN A 72 10.80 5.51 -1.37
N TYR A 73 9.81 4.76 -0.89
CA TYR A 73 9.66 3.35 -1.25
C TYR A 73 9.37 3.18 -2.75
N LYS A 74 8.43 3.94 -3.33
CA LYS A 74 8.15 3.90 -4.77
C LYS A 74 9.39 4.23 -5.60
N GLU A 75 10.09 5.30 -5.26
CA GLU A 75 11.34 5.66 -5.94
C GLU A 75 12.39 4.55 -5.88
N SER A 76 12.56 3.92 -4.70
CA SER A 76 13.52 2.82 -4.54
C SER A 76 13.18 1.63 -5.43
N VAL A 77 11.89 1.33 -5.59
CA VAL A 77 11.40 0.28 -6.48
C VAL A 77 11.69 0.67 -7.94
N ILE A 78 11.36 1.89 -8.36
CA ILE A 78 11.62 2.36 -9.72
C ILE A 78 13.11 2.30 -10.04
N LYS A 79 13.98 2.82 -9.16
CA LYS A 79 15.45 2.78 -9.32
C LYS A 79 16.00 1.36 -9.43
N THR A 80 15.39 0.40 -8.74
CA THR A 80 15.80 -1.01 -8.77
C THR A 80 15.46 -1.66 -10.11
N PHE A 81 14.22 -1.49 -10.56
CA PHE A 81 13.66 -2.22 -11.70
C PHE A 81 13.88 -1.52 -13.04
N PHE A 82 14.10 -0.21 -13.08
CA PHE A 82 14.41 0.51 -14.31
C PHE A 82 15.92 0.77 -14.46
N SER A 83 16.40 0.79 -15.71
CA SER A 83 17.72 1.30 -16.07
C SER A 83 17.70 1.86 -17.47
N TYR A 84 18.26 3.06 -17.65
CA TYR A 84 18.27 3.76 -18.94
C TYR A 84 16.87 3.86 -19.58
N GLY A 85 15.83 4.04 -18.76
CA GLY A 85 14.43 4.11 -19.21
C GLY A 85 13.77 2.77 -19.54
N LYS A 86 14.51 1.66 -19.52
CA LYS A 86 13.97 0.31 -19.76
C LYS A 86 13.69 -0.44 -18.47
N LEU A 87 12.66 -1.27 -18.46
CA LEU A 87 12.37 -2.19 -17.37
C LEU A 87 13.30 -3.41 -17.47
N LYS A 88 14.04 -3.72 -16.40
CA LYS A 88 14.95 -4.88 -16.37
C LYS A 88 14.22 -6.20 -16.22
N SER A 89 13.18 -6.22 -15.39
CA SER A 89 12.40 -7.42 -15.09
C SER A 89 11.04 -7.02 -14.50
N ILE A 90 10.05 -7.87 -14.70
CA ILE A 90 8.71 -7.70 -14.13
C ILE A 90 8.72 -8.21 -12.68
N PRO A 91 8.43 -7.38 -11.66
CA PRO A 91 8.46 -7.82 -10.27
C PRO A 91 7.46 -8.96 -9.99
N VAL A 92 7.84 -9.91 -9.13
CA VAL A 92 6.95 -11.00 -8.68
C VAL A 92 5.97 -10.51 -7.60
N GLN A 93 6.42 -9.61 -6.71
CA GLN A 93 5.61 -9.07 -5.63
C GLN A 93 4.58 -8.07 -6.18
N GLN A 94 3.30 -8.27 -5.87
CA GLN A 94 2.19 -7.45 -6.40
C GLN A 94 2.38 -5.95 -6.13
N LYS A 95 2.78 -5.55 -4.90
CA LYS A 95 3.00 -4.13 -4.55
C LYS A 95 4.05 -3.47 -5.45
N LYS A 96 5.18 -4.14 -5.70
CA LYS A 96 6.25 -3.62 -6.57
C LYS A 96 5.84 -3.63 -8.04
N ARG A 97 5.11 -4.66 -8.47
CA ARG A 97 4.57 -4.75 -9.82
C ARG A 97 3.62 -3.59 -10.10
N LYS A 98 2.70 -3.28 -9.18
CA LYS A 98 1.78 -2.13 -9.31
C LYS A 98 2.55 -0.83 -9.52
N ILE A 99 3.55 -0.54 -8.68
CA ILE A 99 4.38 0.67 -8.77
C ILE A 99 5.07 0.80 -10.14
N VAL A 100 5.66 -0.31 -10.63
CA VAL A 100 6.31 -0.34 -11.94
C VAL A 100 5.30 -0.09 -13.07
N LEU A 101 4.12 -0.69 -13.00
CA LEU A 101 3.08 -0.53 -14.02
C LEU A 101 2.48 0.87 -14.01
N GLU A 102 2.25 1.47 -12.83
CA GLU A 102 1.85 2.87 -12.67
C GLU A 102 2.88 3.80 -13.31
N LYS A 103 4.18 3.52 -13.12
CA LYS A 103 5.23 4.31 -13.76
C LYS A 103 5.21 4.24 -15.29
N ILE A 104 4.92 3.07 -15.86
CA ILE A 104 4.74 2.92 -17.32
C ILE A 104 3.45 3.61 -17.76
N ALA A 105 2.40 3.59 -16.93
CA ALA A 105 1.10 4.17 -17.24
C ALA A 105 1.14 5.70 -17.44
N GLU A 106 2.12 6.38 -16.85
CA GLU A 106 2.31 7.84 -16.99
C GLU A 106 2.47 8.31 -18.45
N ILE A 107 2.87 7.43 -19.37
CA ILE A 107 3.00 7.77 -20.79
C ILE A 107 1.66 7.73 -21.55
N PHE A 108 0.64 7.09 -20.98
CA PHE A 108 -0.68 7.02 -21.58
C PHE A 108 -1.44 8.30 -21.27
N GLU A 109 -2.03 8.87 -22.30
CA GLU A 109 -2.85 10.06 -22.20
C GLU A 109 -4.21 9.70 -21.61
N PRO A 110 -4.71 10.49 -20.63
CA PRO A 110 -6.05 10.31 -20.12
C PRO A 110 -7.08 10.59 -21.23
N ASP A 111 -8.22 9.90 -21.18
CA ASP A 111 -9.32 10.04 -22.14
C ASP A 111 -8.99 9.72 -23.60
N LYS A 112 -7.82 9.11 -23.86
CA LYS A 112 -7.44 8.61 -25.18
C LYS A 112 -7.70 7.11 -25.31
N GLU A 113 -8.27 6.74 -26.46
CA GLU A 113 -8.45 5.36 -26.87
C GLU A 113 -7.24 4.88 -27.66
N TYR A 114 -6.75 3.70 -27.31
CA TYR A 114 -5.62 3.06 -27.96
C TYR A 114 -6.03 1.70 -28.52
N SER A 115 -5.62 1.39 -29.74
CA SER A 115 -5.65 0.02 -30.25
C SER A 115 -4.65 -0.85 -29.50
N GLU A 116 -4.88 -2.17 -29.49
CA GLU A 116 -3.90 -3.13 -28.96
C GLU A 116 -2.49 -2.91 -29.54
N ARG A 117 -2.40 -2.56 -30.83
CA ARG A 117 -1.12 -2.33 -31.50
C ARG A 117 -0.39 -1.12 -30.93
N GLU A 118 -1.09 -0.02 -30.69
CA GLU A 118 -0.51 1.18 -30.09
C GLU A 118 -0.04 0.90 -28.66
N VAL A 119 -0.86 0.22 -27.85
CA VAL A 119 -0.48 -0.19 -26.50
C VAL A 119 0.78 -1.06 -26.51
N ASN A 120 0.85 -2.03 -27.42
CA ASN A 120 2.02 -2.90 -27.55
C ASN A 120 3.29 -2.11 -27.91
N ILE A 121 3.19 -1.14 -28.83
CA ILE A 121 4.32 -0.29 -29.22
C ILE A 121 4.80 0.55 -28.03
N ILE A 122 3.87 1.20 -27.33
CA ILE A 122 4.18 2.03 -26.14
C ILE A 122 4.87 1.19 -25.07
N ILE A 123 4.38 -0.03 -24.80
CA ILE A 123 4.98 -0.90 -23.79
C ILE A 123 6.33 -1.47 -24.26
N ALA A 124 6.52 -1.73 -25.56
CA ALA A 124 7.79 -2.21 -26.12
C ALA A 124 8.93 -1.20 -25.92
N ASP A 125 8.61 0.09 -25.77
CA ASP A 125 9.59 1.10 -25.38
C ASP A 125 10.13 0.89 -23.96
N PHE A 126 9.51 0.05 -23.14
CA PHE A 126 9.97 -0.29 -21.79
C PHE A 126 10.45 -1.74 -21.65
N HIS A 127 9.79 -2.71 -22.28
CA HIS A 127 10.08 -4.13 -22.13
C HIS A 127 9.56 -4.97 -23.30
N ASP A 128 10.31 -5.99 -23.71
CA ASP A 128 9.96 -6.84 -24.86
C ASP A 128 8.73 -7.73 -24.60
N ASP A 129 8.51 -8.13 -23.34
CA ASP A 129 7.29 -8.83 -22.92
C ASP A 129 6.10 -7.86 -22.70
N PHE A 130 5.70 -7.19 -23.77
CA PHE A 130 4.57 -6.27 -23.76
C PHE A 130 3.23 -6.98 -23.51
N CYS A 131 3.14 -8.28 -23.83
CA CYS A 131 1.95 -9.09 -23.57
C CYS A 131 1.69 -9.25 -22.07
N THR A 132 2.71 -9.58 -21.28
CA THR A 132 2.58 -9.74 -19.83
C THR A 132 2.26 -8.41 -19.16
N ILE A 133 2.93 -7.32 -19.56
CA ILE A 133 2.68 -5.99 -19.00
C ILE A 133 1.25 -5.52 -19.32
N ARG A 134 0.80 -5.64 -20.57
CA ARG A 134 -0.56 -5.26 -20.96
C ARG A 134 -1.63 -6.03 -20.18
N ARG A 135 -1.46 -7.33 -19.97
CA ARG A 135 -2.37 -8.14 -19.14
C ARG A 135 -2.36 -7.68 -17.70
N ALA A 136 -1.17 -7.47 -17.13
CA ALA A 136 -1.05 -6.99 -15.76
C ALA A 136 -1.67 -5.59 -15.58
N MET A 137 -1.56 -4.68 -16.55
CA MET A 137 -2.22 -3.37 -16.50
C MET A 137 -3.75 -3.48 -16.41
N ILE A 138 -4.35 -4.49 -17.07
CA ILE A 138 -5.78 -4.78 -16.92
C ILE A 138 -6.08 -5.35 -15.53
N GLU A 139 -5.28 -6.31 -15.06
CA GLU A 139 -5.46 -6.93 -13.74
C GLU A 139 -5.43 -5.91 -12.60
N PHE A 140 -4.52 -4.93 -12.68
CA PHE A 140 -4.40 -3.84 -11.70
C PHE A 140 -5.38 -2.69 -11.92
N LYS A 141 -6.29 -2.80 -12.90
CA LYS A 141 -7.27 -1.75 -13.28
C LYS A 141 -6.60 -0.41 -13.63
N ILE A 142 -5.43 -0.47 -14.27
CA ILE A 142 -4.72 0.70 -14.79
C ILE A 142 -5.25 1.03 -16.20
N LEU A 143 -5.42 -0.02 -17.01
CA LEU A 143 -6.07 0.04 -18.30
C LEU A 143 -7.35 -0.79 -18.28
N GLU A 144 -8.38 -0.33 -18.96
CA GLU A 144 -9.55 -1.13 -19.30
C GLU A 144 -9.55 -1.46 -20.78
N ARG A 145 -10.15 -2.60 -21.13
CA ARG A 145 -10.25 -3.08 -22.51
C ARG A 145 -11.69 -3.36 -22.89
N GLU A 146 -12.17 -2.68 -23.91
CA GLU A 146 -13.50 -2.87 -24.50
C GLU A 146 -13.39 -2.96 -26.02
N ASN A 147 -13.96 -3.99 -26.65
CA ASN A 147 -13.91 -4.18 -28.11
C ASN A 147 -12.51 -4.05 -28.75
N ASN A 148 -11.48 -4.52 -28.04
CA ASN A 148 -10.06 -4.42 -28.45
C ASN A 148 -9.46 -3.01 -28.44
N VAL A 149 -10.18 -2.06 -27.86
CA VAL A 149 -9.76 -0.70 -27.55
C VAL A 149 -9.37 -0.62 -26.07
N TYR A 150 -8.32 0.12 -25.78
CA TYR A 150 -7.74 0.31 -24.47
C TYR A 150 -7.85 1.76 -24.05
N LYS A 151 -8.18 2.01 -22.78
CA LYS A 151 -8.22 3.36 -22.19
C LYS A 151 -7.72 3.31 -20.75
N VAL A 152 -7.16 4.42 -20.27
CA VAL A 152 -6.72 4.56 -18.87
C VAL A 152 -7.94 4.67 -17.98
N VAL A 153 -7.96 3.90 -16.88
CA VAL A 153 -9.05 3.92 -15.91
C VAL A 153 -8.98 5.22 -15.09
N LYS A 154 -10.10 5.93 -14.98
CA LYS A 154 -10.28 7.12 -14.13
C LYS A 154 -10.48 6.76 -12.66
#